data_AF-A0A5C1AD98-F1
#
_entry.id   AF-A0A5C1AD98-F1
#
_cell.length_a   1.000
_cell.length_b   1.000
_cell.length_c   1.000
_cell.angle_alpha   90.00
_cell.angle_beta   90.00
_cell.angle_gamma   90.00
#
_symmetry.space_group_name_H-M   'P 1'
#
loop_
_entity.id
_entity.type
_entity.pdbx_description
1 polymer ?
#
loop_
_entity_poly.entity_id
_entity_poly.type
_entity_poly.pdbx_seq_one_letter_code
_entity_poly.pdbx_strand_id
1 'polypeptide(L)'
;MISCLLVVRLPIAVLTAVTVGVLAASAQTTSGVDPIDYLAKSAAPITTVPELEAYLKPKTIDEVDKAYPLPQDPKTIQKVRADRLKQLRADTVDVYNKFGSTKAAWADKARTAMEAFCLAYTRSAVTDKGPYCQAFFKALKNLEGIDCGDPLIRYWMLQYSPRSATEESLPKYVAAVDALEKSKYTRLTFHAAYQTYAIAYQLARKADTAVTAEDLENRHQQYRTALKAMITDPRPAYWADALPLLTLEVQLHMESGKSRLGAWRDVDDRLEGMEAVPWVRAALEGRVLVLAAWDARGNGAGNTVDAEAFEIFKDRLATAQQKLEAAWQADSTLAAPATHMLDVAKGLGFEREAMETWFRRAMEADPDNLTACEAKKDWLQLKWRGKPKDALAFTYQCLRTNNYYAHLPFLAETPQLAVLPVEKQELIEEYTGRAGTWTPVQVIYEAHLARYPDDVWAHTRYAQRSGLWGKWDVADAQFKALGGKPWPGIFAKDEFTRLAQKAKDEATKK
;
A
#
# COMPACT_ATOMS: atom_id res chain seq x y z
N MET A 1 11.09 8.89 10.80
CA MET A 1 9.82 8.84 10.05
C MET A 1 10.00 9.67 8.79
N ILE A 2 10.08 9.02 7.62
CA ILE A 2 10.42 9.67 6.36
C ILE A 2 9.19 10.41 5.84
N SER A 3 9.28 11.74 5.76
CA SER A 3 8.37 12.56 4.95
C SER A 3 8.53 12.18 3.48
N CYS A 4 7.74 11.21 3.03
CA CYS A 4 7.45 11.02 1.62
C CYS A 4 5.97 11.33 1.41
N LEU A 5 5.68 12.60 1.09
CA LEU A 5 4.58 12.88 0.17
C LEU A 5 4.94 12.17 -1.14
N LEU A 6 4.44 10.95 -1.31
CA LEU A 6 4.48 10.23 -2.58
C LEU A 6 3.49 10.93 -3.53
N VAL A 7 3.90 12.06 -4.08
CA VAL A 7 3.56 12.38 -5.47
C VAL A 7 4.44 11.45 -6.30
N VAL A 8 3.94 10.24 -6.56
CA VAL A 8 4.63 9.22 -7.35
C VAL A 8 4.93 9.82 -8.73
N ARG A 9 6.21 10.08 -9.03
CA ARG A 9 6.65 10.41 -10.39
C ARG A 9 6.82 9.12 -11.18
N LEU A 10 5.97 8.87 -12.18
CA LEU A 10 6.09 7.74 -13.12
C LEU A 10 6.61 8.22 -14.48
N PRO A 11 7.81 7.88 -14.98
CA PRO A 11 8.15 8.08 -16.40
C PRO A 11 7.55 6.97 -17.30
N ILE A 12 7.17 7.32 -18.54
CA ILE A 12 6.51 6.43 -19.51
C ILE A 12 7.48 5.38 -20.06
N ALA A 13 7.07 4.10 -20.05
CA ALA A 13 7.64 3.06 -20.90
C ALA A 13 6.59 2.56 -21.93
N VAL A 14 7.04 2.31 -23.17
CA VAL A 14 6.25 1.72 -24.26
C VAL A 14 6.18 0.21 -24.07
N LEU A 15 5.04 -0.35 -23.63
CA LEU A 15 4.81 -1.81 -23.60
C LEU A 15 4.12 -2.27 -24.90
N THR A 16 4.67 -3.32 -25.51
CA THR A 16 4.17 -3.99 -26.71
C THR A 16 3.01 -4.95 -26.40
N ALA A 17 2.17 -5.21 -27.40
CA ALA A 17 0.89 -5.87 -27.29
C ALA A 17 0.98 -7.35 -26.86
N VAL A 18 0.17 -7.70 -25.85
CA VAL A 18 -0.30 -9.07 -25.58
C VAL A 18 -1.82 -8.99 -25.65
N THR A 19 -2.42 -9.76 -26.54
CA THR A 19 -3.86 -9.89 -26.76
C THR A 19 -4.51 -10.46 -25.51
N VAL A 20 -5.39 -9.68 -24.86
CA VAL A 20 -6.25 -10.17 -23.78
C VAL A 20 -7.63 -10.40 -24.40
N GLY A 21 -8.05 -11.67 -24.48
CA GLY A 21 -9.43 -12.02 -24.79
C GLY A 21 -10.35 -11.57 -23.67
N VAL A 22 -11.52 -11.04 -24.04
CA VAL A 22 -12.58 -10.62 -23.12
C VAL A 22 -12.95 -11.82 -22.22
N LEU A 23 -12.65 -11.73 -20.92
CA LEU A 23 -12.97 -12.75 -19.93
C LEU A 23 -14.46 -12.65 -19.55
N ALA A 24 -15.27 -13.44 -20.25
CA ALA A 24 -16.54 -13.93 -19.74
C ALA A 24 -16.54 -15.45 -19.88
N ALA A 25 -16.03 -16.17 -18.88
CA ALA A 25 -16.12 -17.62 -18.82
C ALA A 25 -16.17 -18.11 -17.37
N SER A 26 -17.28 -18.74 -17.01
CA SER A 26 -17.39 -19.60 -15.83
C SER A 26 -16.58 -20.88 -16.09
N ALA A 27 -15.44 -21.03 -15.43
CA ALA A 27 -14.72 -22.29 -15.36
C ALA A 27 -14.48 -22.62 -13.89
N GLN A 28 -15.02 -23.76 -13.45
CA GLN A 28 -14.58 -24.39 -12.20
C GLN A 28 -13.15 -24.86 -12.41
N THR A 29 -12.18 -24.18 -11.80
CA THR A 29 -10.78 -24.56 -11.86
C THR A 29 -10.44 -25.49 -10.70
N THR A 30 -9.86 -26.64 -11.05
CA THR A 30 -9.25 -27.62 -10.14
C THR A 30 -7.86 -27.20 -9.65
N SER A 31 -7.40 -26.00 -10.01
CA SER A 31 -6.15 -25.42 -9.54
C SER A 31 -6.38 -24.74 -8.20
N GLY A 32 -5.55 -24.99 -7.18
CA GLY A 32 -5.56 -24.30 -5.88
C GLY A 32 -5.22 -22.80 -5.92
N VAL A 33 -5.55 -22.11 -7.02
CA VAL A 33 -5.46 -20.67 -7.21
C VAL A 33 -6.77 -20.05 -6.74
N ASP A 34 -6.68 -18.96 -5.99
CA ASP A 34 -7.84 -18.18 -5.57
C ASP A 34 -8.65 -17.76 -6.82
N PRO A 35 -9.97 -18.04 -6.88
CA PRO A 35 -10.79 -17.71 -8.05
C PRO A 35 -10.82 -16.21 -8.40
N ILE A 36 -10.40 -15.32 -7.48
CA ILE A 36 -10.32 -13.88 -7.70
C ILE A 36 -8.93 -13.44 -8.16
N ASP A 37 -7.94 -14.33 -8.13
CA ASP A 37 -6.58 -14.06 -8.58
C ASP A 37 -6.42 -14.32 -10.09
N TYR A 38 -7.10 -13.52 -10.90
CA TYR A 38 -7.18 -13.72 -12.37
C TYR A 38 -5.84 -13.58 -13.10
N LEU A 39 -4.84 -12.96 -12.47
CA LEU A 39 -3.51 -12.78 -13.07
C LEU A 39 -2.53 -13.88 -12.70
N ALA A 40 -2.86 -14.75 -11.73
CA ALA A 40 -2.04 -15.89 -11.40
C ALA A 40 -2.11 -16.94 -12.52
N LYS A 41 -0.95 -17.24 -13.14
CA LYS A 41 -0.86 -18.27 -14.19
C LYS A 41 -0.72 -19.69 -13.61
N SER A 42 -0.30 -19.80 -12.35
CA SER A 42 -0.09 -21.07 -11.67
C SER A 42 -0.33 -20.92 -10.15
N ALA A 43 -0.52 -22.04 -9.45
CA ALA A 43 -0.36 -22.03 -8.01
C ALA A 43 1.10 -21.74 -7.68
N ALA A 44 1.35 -20.96 -6.62
CA ALA A 44 2.72 -20.78 -6.16
C ALA A 44 3.29 -22.16 -5.79
N PRO A 45 4.50 -22.51 -6.24
CA PRO A 45 5.13 -23.75 -5.79
C PRO A 45 5.20 -23.72 -4.27
N ILE A 46 4.86 -24.83 -3.61
CA ILE A 46 5.07 -24.97 -2.16
C ILE A 46 6.56 -24.78 -1.95
N THR A 47 6.93 -23.64 -1.38
CA THR A 47 8.34 -23.31 -1.29
C THR A 47 8.88 -23.91 -0.01
N THR A 48 9.43 -25.11 -0.11
CA THR A 48 10.30 -25.66 0.94
C THR A 48 11.65 -24.96 0.83
N VAL A 49 12.22 -24.57 1.97
CA VAL A 49 13.55 -23.95 1.99
C VAL A 49 14.47 -24.79 2.88
N PRO A 50 14.98 -25.94 2.39
CA PRO A 50 15.66 -26.93 3.23
C PRO A 50 16.88 -26.36 3.98
N GLU A 51 17.67 -25.51 3.33
CA GLU A 51 18.84 -24.84 3.92
C GLU A 51 18.45 -23.86 5.04
N LEU A 52 17.19 -23.45 5.09
CA LEU A 52 16.64 -22.47 6.03
C LEU A 52 15.91 -23.10 7.21
N GLU A 53 15.29 -24.27 7.00
CA GLU A 53 14.92 -25.18 8.08
C GLU A 53 16.15 -25.64 8.88
N ALA A 54 17.33 -25.64 8.27
CA ALA A 54 18.58 -25.82 9.01
C ALA A 54 18.98 -24.56 9.81
N TYR A 55 18.72 -23.35 9.31
CA TYR A 55 19.07 -22.08 9.96
C TYR A 55 18.16 -21.72 11.15
N LEU A 56 16.86 -21.96 11.00
CA LEU A 56 15.88 -21.92 12.08
C LEU A 56 15.58 -23.35 12.50
N LYS A 57 15.96 -23.75 13.73
CA LYS A 57 15.60 -25.07 14.25
C LYS A 57 14.09 -25.29 14.02
N PRO A 58 13.64 -26.35 13.32
CA PRO A 58 12.23 -26.54 12.95
C PRO A 58 11.29 -26.44 14.15
N LYS A 59 11.75 -26.95 15.30
CA LYS A 59 11.08 -26.83 16.59
C LYS A 59 10.69 -25.39 16.97
N THR A 60 11.56 -24.40 16.71
CA THR A 60 11.28 -22.99 17.01
C THR A 60 10.20 -22.41 16.09
N ILE A 61 10.10 -22.90 14.85
CA ILE A 61 9.07 -22.48 13.91
C ILE A 61 7.71 -23.02 14.37
N ASP A 62 7.64 -24.33 14.66
CA ASP A 62 6.41 -24.98 15.09
C ASP A 62 5.89 -24.41 16.42
N GLU A 63 6.80 -24.10 17.35
CA GLU A 63 6.46 -23.45 18.63
C GLU A 63 5.85 -22.06 18.42
N VAL A 64 6.43 -21.24 17.54
CA VAL A 64 5.90 -19.89 17.24
C VAL A 64 4.56 -19.98 16.52
N ASP A 65 4.43 -20.84 15.52
CA ASP A 65 3.18 -21.01 14.77
C ASP A 65 2.04 -21.53 15.66
N LYS A 66 2.36 -22.45 16.59
CA LYS A 66 1.39 -22.95 17.56
C LYS A 66 1.00 -21.90 18.60
N ALA A 67 1.97 -21.13 19.11
CA ALA A 67 1.71 -20.13 20.14
C ALA A 67 1.00 -18.88 19.57
N TYR A 68 1.38 -18.47 18.36
CA TYR A 68 0.93 -17.23 17.73
C TYR A 68 0.62 -17.48 16.24
N PRO A 69 -0.49 -18.18 15.94
CA PRO A 69 -0.85 -18.50 14.56
C PRO A 69 -1.16 -17.22 13.77
N LEU A 70 -0.73 -17.20 12.50
CA LEU A 70 -1.07 -16.14 11.55
C LEU A 70 -2.43 -16.45 10.89
N PRO A 71 -3.49 -15.64 11.11
CA PRO A 71 -4.81 -15.90 10.53
C PRO A 71 -4.78 -15.81 9.00
N GLN A 72 -4.75 -16.96 8.32
CA GLN A 72 -4.69 -17.09 6.86
C GLN A 72 -5.60 -18.23 6.36
N ASP A 73 -6.81 -18.31 6.92
CA ASP A 73 -7.82 -19.26 6.45
C ASP A 73 -8.22 -18.95 5.00
N PRO A 74 -8.05 -19.88 4.04
CA PRO A 74 -8.32 -19.63 2.63
C PRO A 74 -9.76 -19.20 2.34
N LYS A 75 -10.75 -19.73 3.08
CA LYS A 75 -12.17 -19.38 2.86
C LYS A 75 -12.44 -17.94 3.27
N THR A 76 -11.87 -17.51 4.39
CA THR A 76 -11.95 -16.14 4.89
C THR A 76 -11.28 -15.18 3.91
N ILE A 77 -10.07 -15.51 3.44
CA ILE A 77 -9.35 -14.73 2.42
C ILE A 77 -10.22 -14.53 1.17
N GLN A 78 -10.73 -15.63 0.61
CA GLN A 78 -11.56 -15.60 -0.60
C GLN A 78 -12.82 -14.77 -0.40
N LYS A 79 -13.51 -14.94 0.74
CA LYS A 79 -14.71 -14.16 1.07
C LYS A 79 -14.39 -12.66 1.14
N VAL A 80 -13.37 -12.27 1.90
CA VAL A 80 -13.00 -10.86 2.08
C VAL A 80 -12.63 -10.21 0.74
N ARG A 81 -11.86 -10.92 -0.11
CA ARG A 81 -11.53 -10.46 -1.46
C ARG A 81 -12.76 -10.34 -2.36
N ALA A 82 -13.68 -11.31 -2.30
CA ALA A 82 -14.90 -11.32 -3.10
C ALA A 82 -15.80 -10.13 -2.74
N ASP A 83 -16.01 -9.91 -1.44
CA ASP A 83 -16.83 -8.84 -0.92
C ASP A 83 -16.25 -7.48 -1.32
N ARG A 84 -14.92 -7.30 -1.20
CA ARG A 84 -14.23 -6.07 -1.59
C ARG A 84 -14.29 -5.82 -3.11
N LEU A 85 -14.06 -6.85 -3.93
CA LEU A 85 -14.16 -6.75 -5.38
C LEU A 85 -15.59 -6.39 -5.82
N LYS A 86 -16.58 -7.05 -5.23
CA LYS A 86 -18.01 -6.76 -5.48
C LYS A 86 -18.33 -5.31 -5.16
N GLN A 87 -17.87 -4.81 -4.01
CA GLN A 87 -18.09 -3.43 -3.62
C GLN A 87 -17.40 -2.44 -4.57
N LEU A 88 -16.15 -2.69 -4.95
CA LEU A 88 -15.42 -1.85 -5.90
C LEU A 88 -16.10 -1.80 -7.28
N ARG A 89 -16.63 -2.92 -7.78
CA ARG A 89 -17.41 -2.97 -9.03
C ARG A 89 -18.71 -2.18 -8.92
N ALA A 90 -19.41 -2.32 -7.79
CA ALA A 90 -20.64 -1.57 -7.52
C ALA A 90 -20.42 -0.05 -7.55
N ASP A 91 -19.22 0.42 -7.19
CA ASP A 91 -18.85 1.84 -7.19
C ASP A 91 -18.25 2.34 -8.52
N THR A 92 -17.94 1.44 -9.46
CA THR A 92 -17.22 1.77 -10.69
C THR A 92 -17.90 1.14 -11.91
N VAL A 93 -17.62 -0.12 -12.22
CA VAL A 93 -18.10 -0.85 -13.40
C VAL A 93 -19.62 -0.83 -13.50
N ASP A 94 -20.34 -1.06 -12.40
CA ASP A 94 -21.80 -1.10 -12.41
C ASP A 94 -22.41 0.29 -12.61
N VAL A 95 -21.79 1.31 -12.02
CA VAL A 95 -22.15 2.71 -12.26
C VAL A 95 -21.97 3.07 -13.72
N TYR A 96 -20.83 2.69 -14.32
CA TYR A 96 -20.56 2.90 -15.74
C TYR A 96 -21.56 2.17 -16.63
N ASN A 97 -21.84 0.91 -16.33
CA ASN A 97 -22.79 0.12 -17.12
C ASN A 97 -24.21 0.69 -17.07
N LYS A 98 -24.60 1.28 -15.94
CA LYS A 98 -25.94 1.83 -15.73
C LYS A 98 -26.10 3.25 -16.26
N PHE A 99 -25.07 4.10 -16.12
CA PHE A 99 -25.19 5.55 -16.35
C PHE A 99 -24.17 6.10 -17.36
N GLY A 100 -23.13 5.35 -17.70
CA GLY A 100 -22.08 5.77 -18.62
C GLY A 100 -22.46 5.59 -20.10
N SER A 101 -21.58 6.07 -20.98
CA SER A 101 -21.73 5.94 -22.44
C SER A 101 -21.32 4.55 -22.94
N THR A 102 -22.06 3.51 -22.53
CA THR A 102 -21.73 2.09 -22.79
C THR A 102 -21.72 1.68 -24.26
N LYS A 103 -22.22 2.52 -25.17
CA LYS A 103 -22.20 2.32 -26.62
C LYS A 103 -21.11 3.13 -27.34
N ALA A 104 -20.33 3.93 -26.62
CA ALA A 104 -19.25 4.70 -27.21
C ALA A 104 -18.15 3.76 -27.75
N ALA A 105 -17.43 4.18 -28.80
CA ALA A 105 -16.35 3.37 -29.38
C ALA A 105 -15.21 3.05 -28.38
N TRP A 106 -15.09 3.83 -27.30
CA TRP A 106 -14.11 3.63 -26.23
C TRP A 106 -14.64 2.81 -25.04
N ALA A 107 -15.92 2.41 -25.06
CA ALA A 107 -16.61 1.86 -23.89
C ALA A 107 -15.98 0.58 -23.34
N ASP A 108 -15.62 -0.37 -24.21
CA ASP A 108 -15.02 -1.63 -23.79
C ASP A 108 -13.63 -1.43 -23.17
N LYS A 109 -12.87 -0.45 -23.68
CA LYS A 109 -11.57 -0.09 -23.11
C LYS A 109 -11.72 0.58 -21.74
N ALA A 110 -12.70 1.46 -21.58
CA ALA A 110 -13.02 2.08 -20.29
C ALA A 110 -13.44 1.01 -19.26
N ARG A 111 -14.34 0.10 -19.64
CA ARG A 111 -14.76 -1.02 -18.78
C ARG A 111 -13.57 -1.90 -18.38
N THR A 112 -12.67 -2.20 -19.33
CA THR A 112 -11.44 -2.95 -19.05
C THR A 112 -10.54 -2.24 -18.02
N ALA A 113 -10.39 -0.91 -18.13
CA ALA A 113 -9.63 -0.13 -17.16
C ALA A 113 -10.29 -0.10 -15.77
N MET A 114 -11.62 0.02 -15.70
CA MET A 114 -12.37 -0.06 -14.44
C MET A 114 -12.25 -1.42 -13.76
N GLU A 115 -12.36 -2.52 -14.52
CA GLU A 115 -12.17 -3.87 -13.98
C GLU A 115 -10.74 -4.06 -13.45
N ALA A 116 -9.73 -3.61 -14.21
CA ALA A 116 -8.35 -3.68 -13.77
C ALA A 116 -8.10 -2.84 -12.51
N PHE A 117 -8.74 -1.66 -12.40
CA PHE A 117 -8.74 -0.86 -11.17
C PHE A 117 -9.34 -1.64 -10.00
N CYS A 118 -10.52 -2.25 -10.16
CA CYS A 118 -11.15 -3.03 -9.11
C CYS A 118 -10.24 -4.16 -8.60
N LEU A 119 -9.57 -4.88 -9.51
CA LEU A 119 -8.63 -5.93 -9.12
C LEU A 119 -7.41 -5.38 -8.38
N ALA A 120 -6.83 -4.28 -8.85
CA ALA A 120 -5.70 -3.63 -8.17
C ALA A 120 -6.07 -3.12 -6.77
N TYR A 121 -7.24 -2.50 -6.62
CA TYR A 121 -7.70 -1.91 -5.35
C TYR A 121 -8.37 -2.92 -4.42
N THR A 122 -8.63 -4.14 -4.87
CA THR A 122 -8.97 -5.25 -3.97
C THR A 122 -7.78 -5.61 -3.07
N ARG A 123 -6.55 -5.24 -3.45
CA ARG A 123 -5.31 -5.43 -2.68
C ARG A 123 -5.05 -4.22 -1.78
N SER A 124 -5.66 -4.18 -0.59
CA SER A 124 -5.57 -3.05 0.36
C SER A 124 -4.14 -2.57 0.63
N ALA A 125 -3.19 -3.50 0.69
CA ALA A 125 -1.80 -3.22 1.05
C ALA A 125 -0.91 -2.69 -0.09
N VAL A 126 -1.23 -3.01 -1.35
CA VAL A 126 -0.27 -2.86 -2.47
C VAL A 126 -0.99 -2.46 -3.75
N THR A 127 -1.44 -1.21 -3.79
CA THR A 127 -2.19 -0.65 -4.93
C THR A 127 -1.29 -0.03 -6.00
N ASP A 128 -0.04 0.28 -5.65
CA ASP A 128 0.89 1.07 -6.47
C ASP A 128 1.98 0.25 -7.18
N LYS A 129 1.97 -1.08 -7.04
CA LYS A 129 3.00 -1.98 -7.61
C LYS A 129 2.49 -3.41 -7.80
N GLY A 130 3.27 -4.20 -8.53
CA GLY A 130 2.97 -5.60 -8.85
C GLY A 130 2.07 -5.76 -10.09
N PRO A 131 1.62 -6.99 -10.37
CA PRO A 131 1.01 -7.35 -11.66
C PRO A 131 -0.35 -6.68 -11.87
N TYR A 132 -1.10 -6.45 -10.79
CA TYR A 132 -2.42 -5.82 -10.84
C TYR A 132 -2.36 -4.33 -11.16
N CYS A 133 -1.44 -3.61 -10.51
CA CYS A 133 -1.18 -2.20 -10.82
C CYS A 133 -0.70 -2.05 -12.28
N GLN A 134 0.19 -2.94 -12.72
CA GLN A 134 0.66 -3.01 -14.11
C GLN A 134 -0.49 -3.25 -15.10
N ALA A 135 -1.40 -4.17 -14.81
CA ALA A 135 -2.57 -4.45 -15.64
C ALA A 135 -3.48 -3.21 -15.76
N PHE A 136 -3.70 -2.51 -14.65
CA PHE A 136 -4.47 -1.27 -14.64
C PHE A 136 -3.80 -0.16 -15.46
N PHE A 137 -2.50 0.08 -15.29
CA PHE A 137 -1.77 1.07 -16.09
C PHE A 137 -1.75 0.73 -17.58
N LYS A 138 -1.61 -0.55 -17.93
CA LYS A 138 -1.73 -1.01 -19.32
C LYS A 138 -3.14 -0.73 -19.88
N ALA A 139 -4.19 -0.95 -19.09
CA ALA A 139 -5.56 -0.68 -19.50
C ALA A 139 -5.82 0.82 -19.71
N LEU A 140 -5.34 1.68 -18.80
CA LEU A 140 -5.38 3.14 -18.99
C LEU A 140 -4.60 3.58 -20.23
N LYS A 141 -3.42 2.99 -20.47
CA LYS A 141 -2.61 3.32 -21.63
C LYS A 141 -3.33 3.06 -22.96
N ASN A 142 -4.17 2.04 -23.02
CA ASN A 142 -4.95 1.74 -24.23
C ASN A 142 -6.03 2.80 -24.56
N LEU A 143 -6.26 3.74 -23.64
CA LEU A 143 -7.12 4.92 -23.80
C LEU A 143 -6.33 6.20 -24.12
N GLU A 144 -5.00 6.17 -24.12
CA GLU A 144 -4.18 7.32 -24.54
C GLU A 144 -4.49 7.71 -25.99
N GLY A 145 -4.68 9.01 -26.25
CA GLY A 145 -5.06 9.53 -27.56
C GLY A 145 -6.52 9.32 -27.95
N ILE A 146 -7.33 8.67 -27.10
CA ILE A 146 -8.78 8.52 -27.29
C ILE A 146 -9.51 9.57 -26.47
N ASP A 147 -10.44 10.28 -27.09
CA ASP A 147 -11.32 11.22 -26.38
C ASP A 147 -12.40 10.46 -25.59
N CYS A 148 -11.99 9.89 -24.46
CA CYS A 148 -12.86 9.18 -23.55
C CYS A 148 -13.68 10.18 -22.72
N GLY A 149 -14.99 10.23 -22.96
CA GLY A 149 -15.91 11.13 -22.27
C GLY A 149 -16.26 10.72 -20.83
N ASP A 150 -15.88 9.53 -20.37
CA ASP A 150 -16.16 9.10 -19.00
C ASP A 150 -15.31 9.87 -17.97
N PRO A 151 -15.94 10.52 -16.97
CA PRO A 151 -15.23 11.39 -16.03
C PRO A 151 -14.27 10.62 -15.10
N LEU A 152 -14.57 9.36 -14.77
CA LEU A 152 -13.70 8.55 -13.91
C LEU A 152 -12.44 8.14 -14.65
N ILE A 153 -12.56 7.73 -15.91
CA ILE A 153 -11.39 7.43 -16.76
C ILE A 153 -10.52 8.68 -16.92
N ARG A 154 -11.11 9.85 -17.19
CA ARG A 154 -10.35 11.11 -17.33
C ARG A 154 -9.60 11.45 -16.05
N TYR A 155 -10.24 11.31 -14.89
CA TYR A 155 -9.59 11.50 -13.60
C TYR A 155 -8.42 10.53 -13.40
N TRP A 156 -8.60 9.24 -13.67
CA TRP A 156 -7.51 8.27 -13.55
C TRP A 156 -6.36 8.52 -14.53
N MET A 157 -6.66 8.89 -15.78
CA MET A 157 -5.62 9.26 -16.74
C MET A 157 -4.79 10.46 -16.25
N LEU A 158 -5.38 11.42 -15.53
CA LEU A 158 -4.65 12.51 -14.89
C LEU A 158 -3.85 12.00 -13.70
N GLN A 159 -4.50 11.27 -12.78
CA GLN A 159 -3.92 10.82 -11.52
C GLN A 159 -2.71 9.89 -11.69
N TYR A 160 -2.74 9.02 -12.70
CA TYR A 160 -1.68 8.06 -12.98
C TYR A 160 -0.80 8.47 -14.17
N SER A 161 -0.96 9.70 -14.65
CA SER A 161 -0.01 10.29 -15.59
C SER A 161 1.31 10.60 -14.86
N PRO A 162 2.45 10.51 -15.56
CA PRO A 162 3.76 10.99 -15.10
C PRO A 162 3.83 12.39 -14.49
N ARG A 163 2.81 13.21 -14.71
CA ARG A 163 2.87 14.65 -14.49
C ARG A 163 2.71 14.97 -13.00
N SER A 164 3.61 15.81 -12.50
CA SER A 164 3.49 16.40 -11.17
C SER A 164 2.30 17.37 -11.09
N ALA A 165 1.76 17.52 -9.89
CA ALA A 165 0.91 18.62 -9.46
C ALA A 165 1.52 19.97 -9.87
N THR A 166 1.02 20.52 -10.97
CA THR A 166 1.50 21.73 -11.64
C THR A 166 0.33 22.67 -11.90
N GLU A 167 0.60 23.95 -12.09
CA GLU A 167 -0.43 24.95 -12.47
C GLU A 167 -1.13 24.57 -13.77
N GLU A 168 -0.40 24.00 -14.75
CA GLU A 168 -1.00 23.50 -16.01
C GLU A 168 -1.95 22.31 -15.77
N SER A 169 -1.69 21.51 -14.74
CA SER A 169 -2.52 20.34 -14.42
C SER A 169 -3.76 20.67 -13.59
N LEU A 170 -3.73 21.71 -12.76
CA LEU A 170 -4.82 22.01 -11.83
C LEU A 170 -6.17 22.22 -12.54
N PRO A 171 -6.29 23.00 -13.64
CA PRO A 171 -7.55 23.13 -14.37
C PRO A 171 -8.09 21.80 -14.90
N LYS A 172 -7.21 20.85 -15.23
CA LYS A 172 -7.62 19.51 -15.70
C LYS A 172 -8.20 18.68 -14.55
N TYR A 173 -7.59 18.74 -13.38
CA TYR A 173 -8.13 18.12 -12.17
C TYR A 173 -9.48 18.73 -11.77
N VAL A 174 -9.59 20.07 -11.78
CA VAL A 174 -10.84 20.80 -11.55
C VAL A 174 -11.94 20.33 -12.49
N ALA A 175 -11.67 20.30 -13.80
CA ALA A 175 -12.65 19.84 -14.77
C ALA A 175 -13.04 18.36 -14.57
N ALA A 176 -12.11 17.50 -14.15
CA ALA A 176 -12.39 16.10 -13.88
C ALA A 176 -13.26 15.91 -12.63
N VAL A 177 -12.97 16.60 -11.53
CA VAL A 177 -13.79 16.52 -10.31
C VAL A 177 -15.18 17.12 -10.54
N ASP A 178 -15.30 18.26 -11.22
CA ASP A 178 -16.60 18.88 -11.53
C ASP A 178 -17.47 17.96 -12.42
N ALA A 179 -16.84 17.17 -13.30
CA ALA A 179 -17.53 16.16 -14.10
C ALA A 179 -17.91 14.92 -13.27
N LEU A 180 -17.07 14.51 -12.33
CA LEU A 180 -17.35 13.42 -11.38
C LEU A 180 -18.50 13.77 -10.43
N GLU A 181 -18.61 15.00 -9.95
CA GLU A 181 -19.73 15.45 -9.10
C GLU A 181 -21.09 15.35 -9.81
N LYS A 182 -21.10 15.60 -11.12
CA LYS A 182 -22.30 15.46 -11.96
C LYS A 182 -22.59 14.00 -12.32
N SER A 183 -21.64 13.11 -12.08
CA SER A 183 -21.76 11.68 -12.36
C SER A 183 -22.43 10.92 -11.20
N LYS A 184 -22.31 9.59 -11.20
CA LYS A 184 -22.81 8.71 -10.13
C LYS A 184 -21.68 7.98 -9.37
N TYR A 185 -20.42 8.38 -9.57
CA TYR A 185 -19.24 7.79 -8.94
C TYR A 185 -18.93 8.39 -7.54
N THR A 186 -19.88 8.38 -6.60
CA THR A 186 -19.79 9.11 -5.30
C THR A 186 -18.46 8.90 -4.55
N ARG A 187 -18.04 7.64 -4.36
CA ARG A 187 -16.79 7.31 -3.65
C ARG A 187 -15.55 7.89 -4.33
N LEU A 188 -15.51 7.86 -5.65
CA LEU A 188 -14.35 8.32 -6.42
C LEU A 188 -14.33 9.85 -6.54
N THR A 189 -15.50 10.51 -6.50
CA THR A 189 -15.60 11.97 -6.37
C THR A 189 -14.91 12.47 -5.11
N PHE A 190 -15.06 11.78 -3.97
CA PHE A 190 -14.35 12.11 -2.73
C PHE A 190 -12.82 12.10 -2.90
N HIS A 191 -12.26 11.04 -3.49
CA HIS A 191 -10.83 10.96 -3.77
C HIS A 191 -10.37 12.07 -4.73
N ALA A 192 -11.13 12.33 -5.80
CA ALA A 192 -10.79 13.36 -6.78
C ALA A 192 -10.85 14.77 -6.19
N ALA A 193 -11.84 15.04 -5.33
CA ALA A 193 -11.98 16.32 -4.65
C ALA A 193 -10.84 16.55 -3.64
N TYR A 194 -10.48 15.54 -2.84
CA TYR A 194 -9.32 15.62 -1.95
C TYR A 194 -8.05 15.93 -2.72
N GLN A 195 -7.78 15.19 -3.81
CA GLN A 195 -6.57 15.40 -4.60
C GLN A 195 -6.53 16.80 -5.22
N THR A 196 -7.66 17.25 -5.80
CA THR A 196 -7.73 18.59 -6.40
C THR A 196 -7.48 19.68 -5.36
N TYR A 197 -8.04 19.53 -4.16
CA TYR A 197 -7.78 20.43 -3.02
C TYR A 197 -6.31 20.39 -2.59
N ALA A 198 -5.72 19.21 -2.42
CA ALA A 198 -4.32 19.06 -2.02
C ALA A 198 -3.37 19.69 -3.05
N ILE A 199 -3.61 19.49 -4.35
CA ILE A 199 -2.85 20.12 -5.44
C ILE A 199 -2.98 21.65 -5.36
N ALA A 200 -4.20 22.17 -5.27
CA ALA A 200 -4.44 23.61 -5.17
C ALA A 200 -3.73 24.22 -3.94
N TYR A 201 -3.80 23.54 -2.79
CA TYR A 201 -3.12 23.94 -1.57
C TYR A 201 -1.59 24.00 -1.73
N GLN A 202 -0.98 22.96 -2.30
CA GLN A 202 0.46 22.95 -2.54
C GLN A 202 0.92 24.05 -3.51
N LEU A 203 0.11 24.36 -4.51
CA LEU A 203 0.38 25.45 -5.45
C LEU A 203 0.21 26.82 -4.77
N ALA A 204 -0.84 27.02 -3.97
CA ALA A 204 -1.11 28.27 -3.25
C ALA A 204 0.01 28.72 -2.30
N ARG A 205 0.90 27.80 -1.89
CA ARG A 205 2.06 28.08 -1.04
C ARG A 205 3.28 28.61 -1.78
N LYS A 206 3.28 28.58 -3.12
CA LYS A 206 4.38 29.13 -3.92
C LYS A 206 4.20 30.64 -4.06
N ALA A 207 5.30 31.39 -3.98
CA ALA A 207 5.26 32.86 -4.00
C ALA A 207 4.61 33.45 -5.27
N ASP A 208 4.81 32.80 -6.42
CA ASP A 208 4.34 33.27 -7.74
C ASP A 208 3.13 32.49 -8.27
N THR A 209 2.32 31.90 -7.39
CA THR A 209 1.18 31.07 -7.79
C THR A 209 0.01 31.88 -8.33
N ALA A 210 -0.65 31.35 -9.36
CA ALA A 210 -1.92 31.87 -9.85
C ALA A 210 -3.14 31.42 -9.01
N VAL A 211 -2.96 30.50 -8.06
CA VAL A 211 -4.06 29.97 -7.22
C VAL A 211 -4.44 31.00 -6.17
N THR A 212 -5.65 31.54 -6.25
CA THR A 212 -6.17 32.53 -5.30
C THR A 212 -6.67 31.87 -4.00
N ALA A 213 -6.87 32.66 -2.96
CA ALA A 213 -7.52 32.19 -1.73
C ALA A 213 -8.96 31.71 -1.99
N GLU A 214 -9.67 32.34 -2.94
CA GLU A 214 -11.01 31.94 -3.36
C GLU A 214 -10.99 30.59 -4.07
N ASP A 215 -10.02 30.34 -4.96
CA ASP A 215 -9.85 29.04 -5.61
C ASP A 215 -9.65 27.93 -4.58
N LEU A 216 -8.77 28.18 -3.61
CA LEU A 216 -8.47 27.22 -2.54
C LEU A 216 -9.71 26.91 -1.70
N GLU A 217 -10.47 27.94 -1.28
CA GLU A 217 -11.69 27.76 -0.50
C GLU A 217 -12.78 27.04 -1.31
N ASN A 218 -12.94 27.36 -2.60
CA ASN A 218 -13.86 26.65 -3.49
C ASN A 218 -13.52 25.16 -3.58
N ARG A 219 -12.23 24.81 -3.72
CA ARG A 219 -11.80 23.40 -3.75
C ARG A 219 -11.96 22.72 -2.40
N HIS A 220 -11.71 23.42 -1.31
CA HIS A 220 -11.95 22.90 0.02
C HIS A 220 -13.45 22.63 0.23
N GLN A 221 -14.34 23.55 -0.13
CA GLN A 221 -15.79 23.35 -0.06
C GLN A 221 -16.26 22.17 -0.94
N GLN A 222 -15.66 21.98 -2.12
CA GLN A 222 -15.92 20.82 -2.98
C GLN A 222 -15.56 19.51 -2.27
N TYR A 223 -14.35 19.44 -1.69
CA TYR A 223 -13.92 18.31 -0.88
C TYR A 223 -14.85 18.06 0.32
N ARG A 224 -15.25 19.11 1.06
CA ARG A 224 -16.18 19.01 2.19
C ARG A 224 -17.52 18.43 1.79
N THR A 225 -18.03 18.81 0.62
CA THR A 225 -19.30 18.32 0.07
C THR A 225 -19.19 16.83 -0.28
N ALA A 226 -18.12 16.43 -0.98
CA ALA A 226 -17.89 15.04 -1.34
C ALA A 226 -17.65 14.15 -0.11
N LEU A 227 -16.90 14.64 0.88
CA LEU A 227 -16.71 13.96 2.15
C LEU A 227 -18.04 13.76 2.89
N LYS A 228 -18.87 14.80 3.01
CA LYS A 228 -20.19 14.68 3.66
C LYS A 228 -21.04 13.59 3.01
N ALA A 229 -21.08 13.54 1.69
CA ALA A 229 -21.80 12.50 0.95
C ALA A 229 -21.25 11.09 1.23
N MET A 230 -19.94 10.96 1.42
CA MET A 230 -19.29 9.68 1.75
C MET A 230 -19.58 9.23 3.19
N ILE A 231 -19.46 10.12 4.17
CA ILE A 231 -19.59 9.79 5.60
C ILE A 231 -21.04 9.66 6.07
N THR A 232 -22.00 10.07 5.25
CA THR A 232 -23.43 9.84 5.52
C THR A 232 -23.93 8.59 4.80
N ASP A 233 -23.08 7.92 4.02
CA ASP A 233 -23.40 6.65 3.38
C ASP A 233 -23.31 5.51 4.40
N PRO A 234 -24.39 4.71 4.58
CA PRO A 234 -24.40 3.63 5.57
C PRO A 234 -23.48 2.45 5.23
N ARG A 235 -22.86 2.42 4.04
CA ARG A 235 -22.02 1.29 3.62
C ARG A 235 -20.65 1.30 4.34
N PRO A 236 -20.31 0.25 5.13
CA PRO A 236 -19.08 0.21 5.92
C PRO A 236 -17.77 0.37 5.12
N ALA A 237 -17.76 -0.06 3.85
CA ALA A 237 -16.56 -0.10 3.03
C ALA A 237 -15.97 1.28 2.69
N TYR A 238 -16.77 2.35 2.70
CA TYR A 238 -16.29 3.70 2.37
C TYR A 238 -15.38 4.26 3.45
N TRP A 239 -15.60 3.84 4.69
CA TRP A 239 -14.86 4.38 5.81
C TRP A 239 -13.41 3.90 5.87
N ALA A 240 -13.13 2.72 5.33
CA ALA A 240 -11.77 2.22 5.17
C ALA A 240 -10.92 3.13 4.26
N ASP A 241 -11.52 3.83 3.29
CA ASP A 241 -10.83 4.80 2.45
C ASP A 241 -10.84 6.23 3.04
N ALA A 242 -11.87 6.56 3.82
CA ALA A 242 -11.99 7.88 4.44
C ALA A 242 -10.84 8.15 5.43
N LEU A 243 -10.52 7.16 6.27
CA LEU A 243 -9.52 7.32 7.33
C LEU A 243 -8.12 7.70 6.80
N PRO A 244 -7.55 7.03 5.76
CA PRO A 244 -6.32 7.47 5.14
C PRO A 244 -6.37 8.91 4.60
N LEU A 245 -7.44 9.30 3.89
CA LEU A 245 -7.53 10.65 3.31
C LEU A 245 -7.69 11.73 4.39
N LEU A 246 -8.48 11.48 5.43
CA LEU A 246 -8.58 12.40 6.57
C LEU A 246 -7.25 12.52 7.33
N THR A 247 -6.48 11.44 7.43
CA THR A 247 -5.12 11.49 8.00
C THR A 247 -4.20 12.36 7.15
N LEU A 248 -4.31 12.28 5.82
CA LEU A 248 -3.54 13.13 4.90
C LEU A 248 -4.02 14.59 4.93
N GLU A 249 -5.29 14.87 5.19
CA GLU A 249 -5.80 16.22 5.42
C GLU A 249 -5.20 16.84 6.70
N VAL A 250 -5.11 16.09 7.80
CA VAL A 250 -4.41 16.55 9.00
C VAL A 250 -2.95 16.90 8.66
N GLN A 251 -2.28 16.08 7.86
CA GLN A 251 -0.92 16.37 7.41
C GLN A 251 -0.85 17.64 6.55
N LEU A 252 -1.82 17.85 5.66
CA LEU A 252 -1.92 19.06 4.84
C LEU A 252 -2.08 20.32 5.72
N HIS A 253 -2.91 20.26 6.77
CA HIS A 253 -3.06 21.37 7.72
C HIS A 253 -1.79 21.61 8.54
N MET A 254 -1.01 20.59 8.87
CA MET A 254 0.29 20.78 9.54
C MET A 254 1.26 21.60 8.69
N GLU A 255 1.16 21.48 7.37
CA GLU A 255 2.00 22.24 6.45
C GLU A 255 1.69 23.75 6.41
N SER A 256 0.54 24.19 6.96
CA SER A 256 0.30 25.62 7.23
C SER A 256 0.93 26.09 8.55
N GLY A 257 1.80 25.30 9.17
CA GLY A 257 2.45 25.62 10.45
C GLY A 257 1.64 25.22 11.69
N LYS A 258 0.53 24.50 11.55
CA LYS A 258 -0.21 23.96 12.70
C LYS A 258 0.52 22.76 13.31
N SER A 259 0.40 22.60 14.62
CA SER A 259 0.76 21.31 15.25
C SER A 259 -0.19 20.21 14.80
N ARG A 260 0.21 18.95 14.87
CA ARG A 260 -0.65 17.81 14.48
C ARG A 260 -2.00 17.81 15.21
N LEU A 261 -1.99 18.10 16.52
CA LEU A 261 -3.22 18.17 17.31
C LEU A 261 -4.07 19.40 16.98
N GLY A 262 -3.46 20.53 16.62
CA GLY A 262 -4.19 21.70 16.13
C GLY A 262 -4.86 21.42 14.77
N ALA A 263 -4.11 20.83 13.84
CA ALA A 263 -4.62 20.39 12.55
C ALA A 263 -5.77 19.38 12.69
N TRP A 264 -5.63 18.42 13.61
CA TRP A 264 -6.69 17.47 13.94
C TRP A 264 -7.96 18.14 14.45
N ARG A 265 -7.85 19.12 15.37
CA ARG A 265 -9.03 19.83 15.88
C ARG A 265 -9.85 20.48 14.77
N ASP A 266 -9.21 21.09 13.77
CA ASP A 266 -9.95 21.65 12.62
C ASP A 266 -10.74 20.57 11.85
N VAL A 267 -10.12 19.40 11.66
CA VAL A 267 -10.75 18.26 10.98
C VAL A 267 -11.89 17.70 11.84
N ASP A 268 -11.69 17.58 13.14
CA ASP A 268 -12.67 17.02 14.08
C ASP A 268 -13.90 17.92 14.23
N ASP A 269 -13.72 19.23 14.45
CA ASP A 269 -14.82 20.21 14.53
C ASP A 269 -15.69 20.14 13.27
N ARG A 270 -15.04 19.96 12.11
CA ARG A 270 -15.71 19.80 10.83
C ARG A 270 -16.48 18.48 10.72
N LEU A 271 -15.89 17.37 11.18
CA LEU A 271 -16.56 16.06 11.18
C LEU A 271 -17.74 16.01 12.15
N GLU A 272 -17.64 16.71 13.29
CA GLU A 272 -18.74 16.88 14.23
C GLU A 272 -19.93 17.58 13.59
N GLY A 273 -19.70 18.70 12.90
CA GLY A 273 -20.75 19.42 12.17
C GLY A 273 -21.35 18.64 10.99
N MET A 274 -20.76 17.53 10.59
CA MET A 274 -21.28 16.63 9.55
C MET A 274 -21.99 15.38 10.10
N GLU A 275 -22.10 15.24 11.42
CA GLU A 275 -22.69 14.06 12.09
C GLU A 275 -21.97 12.75 11.70
N ALA A 276 -20.64 12.81 11.54
CA ALA A 276 -19.84 11.63 11.21
C ALA A 276 -20.04 10.51 12.25
N VAL A 277 -20.06 9.25 11.77
CA VAL A 277 -20.26 8.09 12.65
C VAL A 277 -19.19 8.09 13.76
N PRO A 278 -19.57 7.94 15.05
CA PRO A 278 -18.66 8.13 16.18
C PRO A 278 -17.36 7.32 16.11
N TRP A 279 -17.41 6.09 15.59
CA TRP A 279 -16.24 5.24 15.49
C TRP A 279 -15.18 5.81 14.53
N VAL A 280 -15.57 6.57 13.50
CA VAL A 280 -14.65 7.14 12.50
C VAL A 280 -13.83 8.25 13.12
N ARG A 281 -14.50 9.14 13.86
CA ARG A 281 -13.83 10.17 14.67
C ARG A 281 -12.87 9.52 15.67
N ALA A 282 -13.32 8.49 16.38
CA ALA A 282 -12.47 7.78 17.34
C ALA A 282 -11.26 7.09 16.68
N ALA A 283 -11.43 6.43 15.53
CA ALA A 283 -10.35 5.78 14.80
C ALA A 283 -9.30 6.80 14.31
N LEU A 284 -9.77 7.93 13.77
CA LEU A 284 -8.93 9.01 13.28
C LEU A 284 -8.19 9.72 14.42
N GLU A 285 -8.91 10.09 15.49
CA GLU A 285 -8.31 10.67 16.69
C GLU A 285 -7.21 9.76 17.26
N GLY A 286 -7.52 8.46 17.38
CA GLY A 286 -6.58 7.45 17.82
C GLY A 286 -5.31 7.41 16.94
N ARG A 287 -5.47 7.40 15.62
CA ARG A 287 -4.33 7.44 14.69
C ARG A 287 -3.52 8.74 14.81
N VAL A 288 -4.19 9.88 14.88
CA VAL A 288 -3.56 11.20 15.06
C VAL A 288 -2.76 11.22 16.37
N LEU A 289 -3.32 10.71 17.47
CA LEU A 289 -2.67 10.66 18.77
C LEU A 289 -1.44 9.76 18.75
N VAL A 290 -1.48 8.61 18.05
CA VAL A 290 -0.29 7.78 17.82
C VAL A 290 0.81 8.60 17.14
N LEU A 291 0.49 9.27 16.03
CA LEU A 291 1.46 10.09 15.29
C LEU A 291 1.99 11.25 16.15
N ALA A 292 1.11 11.95 16.86
CA ALA A 292 1.46 13.07 17.73
C ALA A 292 2.31 12.61 18.93
N ALA A 293 2.11 11.39 19.44
CA ALA A 293 2.98 10.82 20.46
C ALA A 293 4.41 10.68 19.91
N TRP A 294 4.57 10.06 18.74
CA TRP A 294 5.89 9.89 18.13
C TRP A 294 6.56 11.22 17.76
N ASP A 295 5.79 12.22 17.33
CA ASP A 295 6.30 13.58 17.12
C ASP A 295 6.88 14.17 18.42
N ALA A 296 6.17 14.02 19.55
CA ALA A 296 6.63 14.51 20.85
C ALA A 296 7.88 13.77 21.35
N ARG A 297 7.93 12.44 21.20
CA ARG A 297 9.10 11.64 21.55
C ARG A 297 10.33 12.03 20.71
N GLY A 298 10.13 12.42 19.46
CA GLY A 298 11.18 12.71 18.49
C GLY A 298 11.92 11.46 17.98
N ASN A 299 12.98 11.71 17.20
CA ASN A 299 13.78 10.65 16.56
C ASN A 299 14.95 10.15 17.41
N GLY A 300 15.09 10.62 18.65
CA GLY A 300 16.16 10.23 19.57
C GLY A 300 16.14 8.75 19.93
N ALA A 301 17.31 8.23 20.31
CA ALA A 301 17.42 6.94 20.97
C ALA A 301 16.68 6.99 22.33
N GLY A 302 16.21 5.85 22.85
CA GLY A 302 15.38 5.84 24.05
C GLY A 302 16.01 6.52 25.27
N ASN A 303 17.33 6.45 25.40
CA ASN A 303 18.10 7.07 26.48
C ASN A 303 18.40 8.57 26.25
N THR A 304 17.99 9.14 25.12
CA THR A 304 18.20 10.56 24.78
C THR A 304 16.90 11.34 24.69
N VAL A 305 15.75 10.71 24.98
CA VAL A 305 14.45 11.38 24.99
C VAL A 305 14.28 12.07 26.34
N ASP A 306 13.92 13.35 26.31
CA ASP A 306 13.60 14.13 27.49
C ASP A 306 12.44 13.51 28.29
N ALA A 307 12.49 13.61 29.62
CA ALA A 307 11.49 12.97 30.50
C ALA A 307 10.09 13.55 30.29
N GLU A 308 9.95 14.87 30.11
CA GLU A 308 8.66 15.53 29.85
C GLU A 308 8.10 15.10 28.50
N ALA A 309 8.96 15.08 27.47
CA ALA A 309 8.58 14.57 26.14
C ALA A 309 8.11 13.10 26.19
N PHE A 310 8.73 12.29 27.04
CA PHE A 310 8.35 10.89 27.24
C PHE A 310 7.02 10.71 27.99
N GLU A 311 6.71 11.57 28.97
CA GLU A 311 5.39 11.58 29.61
C GLU A 311 4.29 11.94 28.60
N ILE A 312 4.49 13.01 27.80
CA ILE A 312 3.54 13.40 26.74
C ILE A 312 3.33 12.26 25.73
N PHE A 313 4.39 11.55 25.38
CA PHE A 313 4.33 10.37 24.52
C PHE A 313 3.41 9.28 25.11
N LYS A 314 3.60 8.92 26.38
CA LYS A 314 2.78 7.90 27.06
C LYS A 314 1.31 8.32 27.17
N ASP A 315 1.04 9.54 27.59
CA ASP A 315 -0.32 10.05 27.77
C ASP A 315 -1.12 10.04 26.46
N ARG A 316 -0.47 10.47 25.37
CA ARG A 316 -1.08 10.44 24.03
C ARG A 316 -1.35 9.02 23.57
N LEU A 317 -0.43 8.07 23.80
CA LEU A 317 -0.65 6.67 23.45
C LEU A 317 -1.73 6.00 24.32
N ALA A 318 -1.83 6.33 25.60
CA ALA A 318 -2.89 5.84 26.47
C ALA A 318 -4.27 6.33 26.00
N THR A 319 -4.35 7.59 25.59
CA THR A 319 -5.58 8.15 24.99
C THR A 319 -5.87 7.47 23.63
N ALA A 320 -4.85 7.29 22.80
CA ALA A 320 -4.98 6.59 21.53
C ALA A 320 -5.50 5.15 21.71
N GLN A 321 -5.03 4.45 22.75
CA GLN A 321 -5.52 3.12 23.13
C GLN A 321 -7.03 3.12 23.31
N GLN A 322 -7.54 4.01 24.17
CA GLN A 322 -8.97 4.10 24.48
C GLN A 322 -9.80 4.39 23.22
N LYS A 323 -9.34 5.32 22.38
CA LYS A 323 -10.04 5.72 21.15
C LYS A 323 -10.09 4.61 20.10
N LEU A 324 -8.96 3.94 19.88
CA LEU A 324 -8.87 2.84 18.90
C LEU A 324 -9.61 1.59 19.39
N GLU A 325 -9.62 1.32 20.69
CA GLU A 325 -10.42 0.26 21.28
C GLU A 325 -11.93 0.55 21.13
N ALA A 326 -12.38 1.77 21.43
CA ALA A 326 -13.76 2.17 21.22
C ALA A 326 -14.18 2.06 19.74
N ALA A 327 -13.29 2.48 18.81
CA ALA A 327 -13.54 2.34 17.39
C ALA A 327 -13.66 0.86 16.94
N TRP A 328 -12.77 -0.01 17.43
CA TRP A 328 -12.83 -1.45 17.14
C TRP A 328 -14.07 -2.12 17.76
N GLN A 329 -14.47 -1.73 18.97
CA GLN A 329 -15.69 -2.25 19.62
C GLN A 329 -16.96 -1.84 18.86
N ALA A 330 -16.98 -0.62 18.30
CA ALA A 330 -18.10 -0.14 17.50
C ALA A 330 -18.22 -0.88 16.16
N ASP A 331 -17.10 -1.21 15.51
CA ASP A 331 -17.08 -2.06 14.33
C ASP A 331 -15.77 -2.88 14.23
N SER A 332 -15.87 -4.15 14.62
CA SER A 332 -14.73 -5.07 14.65
C SER A 332 -14.34 -5.61 13.27
N THR A 333 -15.13 -5.32 12.22
CA THR A 333 -14.81 -5.71 10.84
C THR A 333 -13.76 -4.80 10.21
N LEU A 334 -13.42 -3.70 10.89
CA LEU A 334 -12.42 -2.74 10.44
C LEU A 334 -11.04 -3.14 10.96
N ALA A 335 -10.12 -3.42 10.03
CA ALA A 335 -8.77 -3.78 10.38
C ALA A 335 -7.94 -2.58 10.90
N ALA A 336 -8.27 -1.35 10.51
CA ALA A 336 -7.43 -0.17 10.77
C ALA A 336 -7.27 0.15 12.27
N PRO A 337 -8.32 0.18 13.11
CA PRO A 337 -8.15 0.42 14.55
C PRO A 337 -7.20 -0.60 15.22
N ALA A 338 -7.40 -1.89 14.93
CA ALA A 338 -6.55 -2.96 15.45
C ALA A 338 -5.11 -2.86 14.93
N THR A 339 -4.92 -2.46 13.67
CA THR A 339 -3.60 -2.22 13.07
C THR A 339 -2.85 -1.09 13.78
N HIS A 340 -3.51 0.04 14.03
CA HIS A 340 -2.90 1.16 14.74
C HIS A 340 -2.61 0.84 16.22
N MET A 341 -3.31 -0.16 16.78
CA MET A 341 -3.04 -0.66 18.12
C MET A 341 -1.72 -1.41 18.27
N LEU A 342 -1.12 -1.84 17.16
CA LEU A 342 0.24 -2.38 17.17
C LEU A 342 1.29 -1.28 17.43
N ASP A 343 1.08 -0.05 16.95
CA ASP A 343 1.96 1.08 17.24
C ASP A 343 1.85 1.53 18.70
N VAL A 344 0.63 1.51 19.27
CA VAL A 344 0.40 1.76 20.70
C VAL A 344 1.05 0.66 21.54
N ALA A 345 0.84 -0.61 21.19
CA ALA A 345 1.45 -1.75 21.88
C ALA A 345 2.98 -1.67 21.88
N LYS A 346 3.58 -1.19 20.79
CA LYS A 346 5.02 -0.92 20.69
C LYS A 346 5.45 0.21 21.61
N GLY A 347 4.74 1.34 21.59
CA GLY A 347 5.13 2.52 22.36
C GLY A 347 4.90 2.41 23.86
N LEU A 348 3.78 1.81 24.28
CA LEU A 348 3.47 1.54 25.69
C LEU A 348 4.13 0.25 26.22
N GLY A 349 4.77 -0.51 25.33
CA GLY A 349 5.53 -1.70 25.68
C GLY A 349 4.66 -2.82 26.24
N PHE A 350 3.51 -3.08 25.61
CA PHE A 350 2.62 -4.20 25.94
C PHE A 350 3.38 -5.53 26.00
N GLU A 351 2.83 -6.49 26.75
CA GLU A 351 3.28 -7.88 26.68
C GLU A 351 2.93 -8.50 25.32
N ARG A 352 3.67 -9.56 24.94
CA ARG A 352 3.53 -10.20 23.62
C ARG A 352 2.11 -10.65 23.36
N GLU A 353 1.44 -11.27 24.33
CA GLU A 353 0.08 -11.80 24.21
C GLU A 353 -0.95 -10.70 23.91
N ALA A 354 -0.77 -9.52 24.50
CA ALA A 354 -1.63 -8.37 24.25
C ALA A 354 -1.41 -7.80 22.83
N MET A 355 -0.15 -7.67 22.40
CA MET A 355 0.17 -7.28 21.01
C MET A 355 -0.41 -8.30 20.00
N GLU A 356 -0.21 -9.60 20.23
CA GLU A 356 -0.68 -10.67 19.35
C GLU A 356 -2.20 -10.73 19.28
N THR A 357 -2.90 -10.34 20.34
CA THR A 357 -4.36 -10.20 20.32
C THR A 357 -4.80 -9.12 19.32
N TRP A 358 -4.17 -7.94 19.34
CA TRP A 358 -4.46 -6.88 18.38
C TRP A 358 -4.03 -7.23 16.96
N PHE A 359 -2.90 -7.92 16.80
CA PHE A 359 -2.45 -8.42 15.50
C PHE A 359 -3.45 -9.40 14.90
N ARG A 360 -3.91 -10.39 15.67
CA ARG A 360 -4.93 -11.35 15.24
C ARG A 360 -6.23 -10.64 14.83
N ARG A 361 -6.72 -9.69 15.63
CA ARG A 361 -7.91 -8.88 15.28
C ARG A 361 -7.75 -8.18 13.94
N ALA A 362 -6.58 -7.60 13.67
CA ALA A 362 -6.31 -6.93 12.40
C ALA A 362 -6.30 -7.90 11.21
N MET A 363 -5.71 -9.09 11.37
CA MET A 363 -5.61 -10.11 10.32
C MET A 363 -6.92 -10.89 10.10
N GLU A 364 -7.76 -11.05 11.12
CA GLU A 364 -9.09 -11.65 10.98
C GLU A 364 -10.04 -10.70 10.23
N ALA A 365 -9.92 -9.38 10.46
CA ALA A 365 -10.67 -8.36 9.73
C ALA A 365 -10.18 -8.17 8.28
N ASP A 366 -8.87 -8.18 8.07
CA ASP A 366 -8.26 -8.15 6.73
C ASP A 366 -7.06 -9.11 6.66
N PRO A 367 -7.25 -10.33 6.10
CA PRO A 367 -6.17 -11.30 5.94
C PRO A 367 -5.03 -10.83 5.01
N ASP A 368 -5.24 -9.76 4.23
CA ASP A 368 -4.25 -9.19 3.33
C ASP A 368 -3.54 -7.96 3.93
N ASN A 369 -3.69 -7.73 5.24
CA ASN A 369 -3.17 -6.55 5.93
C ASN A 369 -1.65 -6.59 6.14
N LEU A 370 -0.92 -6.22 5.10
CA LEU A 370 0.54 -6.10 5.13
C LEU A 370 1.02 -5.10 6.19
N THR A 371 0.30 -3.99 6.38
CA THR A 371 0.66 -2.95 7.37
C THR A 371 0.68 -3.52 8.80
N ALA A 372 -0.30 -4.36 9.16
CA ALA A 372 -0.29 -5.04 10.45
C ALA A 372 0.89 -6.01 10.59
N CYS A 373 1.23 -6.73 9.52
CA CYS A 373 2.40 -7.61 9.51
C CYS A 373 3.71 -6.80 9.62
N GLU A 374 3.83 -5.65 8.96
CA GLU A 374 4.98 -4.75 9.10
C GLU A 374 5.11 -4.22 10.52
N ALA A 375 3.99 -3.80 11.13
CA ALA A 375 3.96 -3.31 12.51
C ALA A 375 4.34 -4.40 13.52
N LYS A 376 3.83 -5.63 13.38
CA LYS A 376 4.24 -6.78 14.20
C LYS A 376 5.73 -7.09 14.01
N LYS A 377 6.22 -7.10 12.77
CA LYS A 377 7.65 -7.30 12.49
C LYS A 377 8.51 -6.25 13.18
N ASP A 378 8.11 -4.97 13.15
CA ASP A 378 8.81 -3.90 13.87
C ASP A 378 8.77 -4.12 15.38
N TRP A 379 7.61 -4.43 15.97
CA TRP A 379 7.48 -4.74 17.40
C TRP A 379 8.41 -5.89 17.86
N LEU A 380 8.56 -6.93 17.02
CA LEU A 380 9.41 -8.10 17.27
C LEU A 380 10.92 -7.82 17.08
N GLN A 381 11.34 -6.58 16.80
CA GLN A 381 12.76 -6.24 16.77
C GLN A 381 13.33 -6.17 18.20
N LEU A 382 14.62 -6.52 18.30
CA LEU A 382 15.36 -6.57 19.58
C LEU A 382 15.35 -5.23 20.33
N LYS A 383 15.36 -4.11 19.62
CA LYS A 383 15.34 -2.76 20.20
C LYS A 383 14.02 -2.40 20.89
N TRP A 384 12.99 -3.23 20.75
CA TRP A 384 11.68 -3.04 21.36
C TRP A 384 11.41 -4.13 22.40
N ARG A 385 10.75 -5.22 22.04
CA ARG A 385 10.39 -6.32 22.95
C ARG A 385 10.70 -7.71 22.39
N GLY A 386 11.21 -7.79 21.16
CA GLY A 386 11.46 -9.07 20.51
C GLY A 386 12.76 -9.75 20.96
N LYS A 387 12.81 -11.07 20.77
CA LYS A 387 14.03 -11.88 20.93
C LYS A 387 14.82 -11.93 19.62
N PRO A 388 16.11 -12.30 19.62
CA PRO A 388 16.97 -12.29 18.42
C PRO A 388 16.43 -13.01 17.18
N LYS A 389 15.49 -13.96 17.35
CA LYS A 389 14.91 -14.75 16.25
C LYS A 389 13.42 -14.49 16.01
N ASP A 390 12.75 -13.67 16.83
CA ASP A 390 11.29 -13.51 16.77
C ASP A 390 10.83 -12.88 15.46
N ALA A 391 11.40 -11.73 15.09
CA ALA A 391 11.06 -11.06 13.82
C ALA A 391 11.35 -11.96 12.62
N LEU A 392 12.48 -12.68 12.65
CA LEU A 392 12.86 -13.59 11.60
C LEU A 392 11.85 -14.75 11.47
N ALA A 393 11.54 -15.44 12.58
CA ALA A 393 10.56 -16.52 12.61
C ALA A 393 9.19 -16.06 12.08
N PHE A 394 8.74 -14.87 12.47
CA PHE A 394 7.51 -14.29 11.97
C PHE A 394 7.54 -14.01 10.46
N THR A 395 8.65 -13.46 9.91
CA THR A 395 8.72 -13.27 8.45
C THR A 395 8.66 -14.58 7.66
N TYR A 396 9.15 -15.69 8.23
CA TYR A 396 8.98 -17.02 7.61
C TYR A 396 7.58 -17.57 7.76
N GLN A 397 6.88 -17.25 8.85
CA GLN A 397 5.45 -17.51 8.95
C GLN A 397 4.70 -16.81 7.81
N CYS A 398 5.03 -15.54 7.51
CA CYS A 398 4.47 -14.83 6.35
C CYS A 398 4.84 -15.49 5.01
N LEU A 399 6.07 -15.99 4.84
CA LEU A 399 6.49 -16.72 3.63
C LEU A 399 5.65 -18.00 3.42
N ARG A 400 5.45 -18.80 4.47
CA ARG A 400 4.69 -20.06 4.40
C ARG A 400 3.21 -19.89 4.06
N THR A 401 2.66 -18.69 4.24
CA THR A 401 1.27 -18.40 3.84
C THR A 401 1.04 -18.56 2.34
N ASN A 402 2.09 -18.42 1.52
CA ASN A 402 1.99 -18.28 0.06
C ASN A 402 1.01 -17.19 -0.39
N ASN A 403 0.72 -16.20 0.48
CA ASN A 403 -0.17 -15.09 0.17
C ASN A 403 0.57 -14.00 -0.63
N TYR A 404 1.05 -14.39 -1.81
CA TYR A 404 1.72 -13.50 -2.77
C TYR A 404 0.78 -12.43 -3.31
N TYR A 405 -0.54 -12.66 -3.29
CA TYR A 405 -1.53 -11.63 -3.64
C TYR A 405 -1.39 -10.41 -2.72
N ALA A 406 -1.22 -10.60 -1.41
CA ALA A 406 -1.05 -9.53 -0.42
C ALA A 406 0.40 -9.10 -0.17
N HIS A 407 1.37 -9.70 -0.88
CA HIS A 407 2.82 -9.50 -0.67
C HIS A 407 3.33 -9.89 0.74
N LEU A 408 2.58 -10.65 1.55
CA LEU A 408 3.07 -11.07 2.88
C LEU A 408 4.44 -11.78 2.81
N PRO A 409 4.70 -12.69 1.84
CA PRO A 409 6.01 -13.33 1.70
C PRO A 409 7.19 -12.37 1.55
N PHE A 410 6.99 -11.18 0.97
CA PHE A 410 8.06 -10.20 0.78
C PHE A 410 8.59 -9.61 2.09
N LEU A 411 7.90 -9.80 3.21
CA LEU A 411 8.42 -9.42 4.53
C LEU A 411 9.72 -10.15 4.87
N ALA A 412 9.90 -11.38 4.36
CA ALA A 412 11.11 -12.18 4.55
C ALA A 412 12.32 -11.68 3.73
N GLU A 413 12.13 -10.76 2.77
CA GLU A 413 13.25 -10.08 2.09
C GLU A 413 14.02 -9.16 3.06
N THR A 414 13.32 -8.59 4.03
CA THR A 414 13.74 -7.39 4.74
C THR A 414 14.09 -7.53 6.24
N PRO A 415 14.21 -8.72 6.89
CA PRO A 415 14.50 -8.77 8.33
C PRO A 415 15.77 -8.00 8.75
N GLN A 416 16.76 -7.87 7.85
CA GLN A 416 18.03 -7.19 8.15
C GLN A 416 18.38 -6.05 7.18
N LEU A 417 17.91 -6.05 5.92
CA LEU A 417 18.27 -4.99 4.97
C LEU A 417 17.80 -3.58 5.38
N ALA A 418 16.62 -3.44 5.99
CA ALA A 418 16.10 -2.13 6.38
C ALA A 418 16.84 -1.49 7.58
N VAL A 419 17.65 -2.27 8.30
CA VAL A 419 18.50 -1.77 9.40
C VAL A 419 19.95 -1.60 8.98
N LEU A 420 20.34 -2.05 7.78
CA LEU A 420 21.65 -1.77 7.23
C LEU A 420 21.66 -0.34 6.72
N PRO A 421 22.51 0.54 7.26
CA PRO A 421 22.67 1.87 6.72
C PRO A 421 23.22 1.73 5.29
N VAL A 422 22.44 2.18 4.30
CA VAL A 422 22.78 2.09 2.87
C VAL A 422 24.15 2.73 2.58
N GLU A 423 24.53 3.68 3.45
CA GLU A 423 25.74 4.49 3.28
C GLU A 423 26.98 3.78 3.81
N LYS A 424 26.82 2.64 4.51
CA LYS A 424 27.93 1.79 4.96
C LYS A 424 27.98 0.54 4.09
N GLN A 425 28.58 0.70 2.92
CA GLN A 425 28.74 -0.34 1.92
C GLN A 425 29.35 -1.62 2.49
N GLU A 426 30.28 -1.51 3.46
CA GLU A 426 30.93 -2.68 4.08
C GLU A 426 29.93 -3.56 4.83
N LEU A 427 28.91 -2.98 5.47
CA LEU A 427 27.89 -3.76 6.19
C LEU A 427 26.93 -4.46 5.23
N ILE A 428 26.66 -3.85 4.07
CA ILE A 428 25.90 -4.52 2.99
C ILE A 428 26.70 -5.70 2.47
N GLU A 429 27.99 -5.51 2.18
CA GLU A 429 28.88 -6.58 1.70
C GLU A 429 29.03 -7.71 2.71
N GLU A 430 29.22 -7.38 3.99
CA GLU A 430 29.27 -8.37 5.07
C GLU A 430 27.97 -9.18 5.15
N TYR A 431 26.81 -8.52 5.06
CA TYR A 431 25.52 -9.18 5.13
C TYR A 431 25.24 -10.05 3.90
N THR A 432 25.49 -9.52 2.70
CA THR A 432 25.24 -10.19 1.42
C THR A 432 26.24 -11.32 1.15
N GLY A 433 27.44 -11.26 1.74
CA GLY A 433 28.45 -12.32 1.68
C GLY A 433 28.13 -13.57 2.50
N ARG A 434 27.11 -13.53 3.38
CA ARG A 434 26.71 -14.69 4.19
C ARG A 434 25.86 -15.66 3.37
N ALA A 435 26.29 -16.91 3.23
CA ALA A 435 25.67 -17.91 2.36
C ALA A 435 24.14 -18.10 2.55
N GLY A 436 23.61 -17.90 3.77
CA GLY A 436 22.19 -18.08 4.08
C GLY A 436 21.28 -16.84 3.89
N THR A 437 21.83 -15.67 3.54
CA THR A 437 21.01 -14.44 3.41
C THR A 437 20.40 -14.28 2.03
N TRP A 438 20.90 -15.01 1.03
CA TRP A 438 20.37 -15.03 -0.33
C TRP A 438 19.11 -15.89 -0.46
N THR A 439 19.09 -17.06 0.17
CA THR A 439 18.06 -18.09 -0.05
C THR A 439 16.62 -17.56 0.15
N PRO A 440 16.29 -16.75 1.19
CA PRO A 440 14.93 -16.19 1.31
C PRO A 440 14.57 -15.29 0.13
N VAL A 441 15.51 -14.47 -0.33
CA VAL A 441 15.32 -13.56 -1.47
C VAL A 441 14.98 -14.38 -2.72
N GLN A 442 15.82 -15.36 -3.05
CA GLN A 442 15.60 -16.24 -4.20
C GLN A 442 14.21 -16.91 -4.17
N VAL A 443 13.90 -17.56 -3.05
CA VAL A 443 12.63 -18.27 -2.83
C VAL A 443 11.43 -17.37 -3.04
N ILE A 444 11.43 -16.16 -2.45
CA ILE A 444 10.31 -15.22 -2.56
C ILE A 444 10.07 -14.87 -4.02
N TYR A 445 11.13 -14.45 -4.73
CA TYR A 445 10.99 -13.96 -6.09
C TYR A 445 10.68 -15.09 -7.09
N GLU A 446 11.32 -16.25 -6.97
CA GLU A 446 11.05 -17.38 -7.87
C GLU A 446 9.61 -17.89 -7.73
N ALA A 447 9.10 -18.05 -6.50
CA ALA A 447 7.73 -18.47 -6.28
C ALA A 447 6.70 -17.40 -6.72
N HIS A 448 7.01 -16.12 -6.50
CA HIS A 448 6.17 -15.02 -6.98
C HIS A 448 6.14 -14.96 -8.52
N LEU A 449 7.30 -15.04 -9.17
CA LEU A 449 7.41 -14.98 -10.63
C LEU A 449 6.92 -16.25 -11.32
N ALA A 450 6.94 -17.42 -10.65
CA ALA A 450 6.23 -18.60 -11.14
C ALA A 450 4.71 -18.34 -11.24
N ARG A 451 4.14 -17.60 -10.28
CA ARG A 451 2.73 -17.20 -10.26
C ARG A 451 2.45 -16.04 -11.22
N TYR A 452 3.33 -15.05 -11.27
CA TYR A 452 3.20 -13.80 -12.04
C TYR A 452 4.46 -13.54 -12.90
N PRO A 453 4.67 -14.32 -13.97
CA PRO A 453 5.92 -14.26 -14.75
C PRO A 453 6.10 -12.97 -15.56
N ASP A 454 5.09 -12.11 -15.61
CA ASP A 454 5.15 -10.82 -16.30
C ASP A 454 5.20 -9.63 -15.32
N ASP A 455 5.39 -9.86 -14.01
CA ASP A 455 5.44 -8.78 -13.02
C ASP A 455 6.77 -8.03 -13.10
N VAL A 456 6.74 -6.87 -13.76
CA VAL A 456 7.90 -6.00 -13.94
C VAL A 456 8.46 -5.51 -12.60
N TRP A 457 7.62 -5.27 -11.60
CA TRP A 457 8.09 -4.82 -10.28
C TRP A 457 8.95 -5.90 -9.61
N ALA A 458 8.47 -7.14 -9.60
CA ALA A 458 9.19 -8.26 -9.02
C ALA A 458 10.49 -8.54 -9.78
N HIS A 459 10.47 -8.58 -11.11
CA HIS A 459 11.69 -8.73 -11.91
C HIS A 459 12.71 -7.62 -11.64
N THR A 460 12.26 -6.37 -11.53
CA THR A 460 13.13 -5.20 -11.30
C THR A 460 13.84 -5.31 -9.96
N ARG A 461 13.08 -5.60 -8.89
CA ARG A 461 13.69 -5.77 -7.56
C ARG A 461 14.57 -7.02 -7.52
N TYR A 462 14.14 -8.12 -8.15
CA TYR A 462 14.94 -9.35 -8.14
C TYR A 462 16.28 -9.15 -8.85
N ALA A 463 16.31 -8.42 -9.97
CA ALA A 463 17.54 -8.02 -10.64
C ALA A 463 18.46 -7.20 -9.72
N GLN A 464 17.90 -6.18 -9.05
CA GLN A 464 18.65 -5.35 -8.10
C GLN A 464 19.23 -6.19 -6.95
N ARG A 465 18.41 -7.03 -6.30
CA ARG A 465 18.85 -7.88 -5.19
C ARG A 465 19.87 -8.92 -5.63
N SER A 466 19.67 -9.57 -6.77
CA SER A 466 20.64 -10.53 -7.32
C SER A 466 22.01 -9.88 -7.53
N GLY A 467 22.03 -8.65 -8.06
CA GLY A 467 23.25 -7.88 -8.22
C GLY A 467 23.94 -7.53 -6.89
N LEU A 468 23.16 -7.17 -5.86
CA LEU A 468 23.70 -6.92 -4.52
C LEU A 468 24.36 -8.16 -3.88
N TRP A 469 23.84 -9.36 -4.17
CA TRP A 469 24.39 -10.64 -3.68
C TRP A 469 25.42 -11.29 -4.61
N GLY A 470 25.82 -10.61 -5.70
CA GLY A 470 26.76 -11.17 -6.69
C GLY A 470 26.21 -12.40 -7.44
N LYS A 471 24.89 -12.59 -7.46
CA LYS A 471 24.21 -13.66 -8.21
C LYS A 471 23.96 -13.21 -9.64
N TRP A 472 25.06 -12.99 -10.36
CA TRP A 472 25.04 -12.32 -11.68
C TRP A 472 24.29 -13.09 -12.76
N ASP A 473 24.29 -14.41 -12.70
CA ASP A 473 23.51 -15.29 -13.60
C ASP A 473 22.00 -15.07 -13.42
N VAL A 474 21.53 -15.03 -12.17
CA VAL A 474 20.13 -14.69 -11.85
C VAL A 474 19.83 -13.26 -12.28
N ALA A 475 20.70 -12.30 -11.95
CA ALA A 475 20.51 -10.90 -12.30
C ALA A 475 20.37 -10.70 -13.83
N ASP A 476 21.24 -11.32 -14.63
CA ASP A 476 21.22 -11.26 -16.09
C ASP A 476 19.91 -11.83 -16.66
N ALA A 477 19.43 -12.96 -16.14
CA ALA A 477 18.14 -13.52 -16.52
C ALA A 477 16.99 -12.53 -16.25
N GLN A 478 16.99 -11.87 -15.09
CA GLN A 478 15.97 -10.87 -14.75
C GLN A 478 16.08 -9.61 -15.64
N PHE A 479 17.29 -9.12 -15.92
CA PHE A 479 17.49 -7.97 -16.81
C PHE A 479 17.03 -8.24 -18.24
N LYS A 480 17.25 -9.46 -18.74
CA LYS A 480 16.72 -9.92 -20.03
C LYS A 480 15.20 -9.94 -20.04
N ALA A 481 14.57 -10.48 -19.00
CA ALA A 481 13.11 -10.50 -18.86
C ALA A 481 12.49 -9.08 -18.86
N LEU A 482 13.19 -8.10 -18.27
CA LEU A 482 12.75 -6.70 -18.23
C LEU A 482 12.83 -5.98 -19.58
N GLY A 483 13.65 -6.45 -20.52
CA GLY A 483 13.77 -5.84 -21.85
C GLY A 483 14.06 -4.33 -21.83
N GLY A 484 14.86 -3.87 -20.85
CA GLY A 484 15.21 -2.44 -20.70
C GLY A 484 14.15 -1.56 -20.05
N LYS A 485 13.09 -2.13 -19.47
CA LYS A 485 11.97 -1.38 -18.89
C LYS A 485 11.79 -1.73 -17.41
N PRO A 486 12.71 -1.29 -16.54
CA PRO A 486 12.56 -1.52 -15.11
C PRO A 486 11.35 -0.78 -14.55
N TRP A 487 10.88 -1.25 -13.40
CA TRP A 487 9.92 -0.54 -12.58
C TRP A 487 10.52 0.80 -12.11
N PRO A 488 9.81 1.93 -12.29
CA PRO A 488 10.32 3.23 -11.91
C PRO A 488 10.71 3.36 -10.43
N GLY A 489 11.76 4.15 -10.17
CA GLY A 489 12.19 4.50 -8.81
C GLY A 489 12.99 3.42 -8.06
N ILE A 490 13.22 2.24 -8.66
CA ILE A 490 14.05 1.20 -8.05
C ILE A 490 15.54 1.43 -8.32
N PHE A 491 15.87 1.77 -9.57
CA PHE A 491 17.24 2.08 -9.99
C PHE A 491 17.44 3.60 -10.05
N ALA A 492 18.60 4.06 -9.61
CA ALA A 492 19.07 5.41 -9.89
C ALA A 492 19.32 5.61 -11.40
N LYS A 493 19.53 6.87 -11.81
CA LYS A 493 19.85 7.20 -13.21
C LYS A 493 21.08 6.39 -13.67
N ASP A 494 20.97 5.75 -14.83
CA ASP A 494 21.99 4.90 -15.46
C ASP A 494 22.39 3.62 -14.68
N GLU A 495 21.93 3.46 -13.43
CA GLU A 495 22.24 2.29 -12.60
C GLU A 495 21.76 0.98 -13.23
N PHE A 496 20.54 0.99 -13.80
CA PHE A 496 19.98 -0.16 -14.49
C PHE A 496 20.92 -0.66 -15.60
N THR A 497 21.34 0.24 -16.49
CA THR A 497 22.20 -0.11 -17.63
C THR A 497 23.55 -0.64 -17.16
N ARG A 498 24.15 0.01 -16.15
CA ARG A 498 25.44 -0.41 -15.56
C ARG A 498 25.35 -1.80 -14.94
N LEU A 499 24.32 -2.07 -14.14
CA LEU A 499 24.14 -3.37 -13.50
C LEU A 499 23.77 -4.47 -14.50
N ALA A 500 22.96 -4.16 -15.51
CA ALA A 500 22.63 -5.11 -16.58
C ALA A 500 23.89 -5.52 -17.37
N GLN A 501 24.74 -4.57 -17.74
CA GLN A 501 26.00 -4.86 -18.41
C GLN A 501 26.94 -5.70 -17.52
N LYS A 502 27.10 -5.30 -16.25
CA LYS A 502 27.91 -6.07 -15.29
C LYS A 502 27.40 -7.51 -15.12
N ALA A 503 26.08 -7.69 -14.98
CA ALA A 503 25.48 -9.01 -14.83
C ALA A 503 25.75 -9.89 -16.05
N LYS A 504 25.62 -9.33 -17.26
CA LYS A 504 25.94 -10.02 -18.51
C LYS A 504 27.42 -10.44 -18.56
N ASP A 505 28.34 -9.54 -18.25
CA ASP A 505 29.77 -9.82 -18.31
C ASP A 505 30.17 -10.91 -17.31
N GLU A 506 29.69 -10.82 -16.07
CA GLU A 506 29.99 -11.82 -15.03
C GLU A 506 29.31 -13.18 -15.28
N ALA A 507 28.11 -13.20 -15.85
CA ALA A 507 27.42 -14.44 -16.20
C ALA A 507 28.16 -15.24 -17.29
N THR A 508 28.90 -14.57 -18.19
CA THR A 508 29.69 -15.24 -19.25
C THR A 508 31.04 -15.81 -18.80
N LYS A 509 31.51 -15.45 -17.60
CA LYS A 509 32.80 -15.95 -17.06
C LYS A 509 32.68 -17.31 -16.38
N LYS A 510 31.47 -17.72 -16.01
CA LYS A 510 31.16 -19.04 -15.45
C LYS A 510 30.89 -20.03 -16.58
#